data_AF-V8FV18-F1
#
_entry.id   AF-V8FV18-F1
#
_cell.length_a   1.000
_cell.length_b   1.000
_cell.length_c   1.000
_cell.angle_alpha   90.00
_cell.angle_beta   90.00
_cell.angle_gamma   90.00
#
_symmetry.space_group_name_H-M   'P 1'
#
loop_
_entity.id
_entity.type
_entity.pdbx_description
1 polymer ?
#
loop_
_entity_poly.entity_id
_entity_poly.type
_entity_poly.pdbx_seq_one_letter_code
_entity_poly.pdbx_strand_id
1 'polypeptide(L)'
;MFKYRVGLPFWRSLARMGITLSVMIEVLHDNEANVFVVTSPNLHGLIVEASDIKALLHEIHSSIDELLYEELSHQVNVNIKIAGVAYV
;
A
#
# COMPACT_ATOMS: atom_id res chain seq x y z
N MET A 1 -6.45 9.32 16.14
CA MET A 1 -5.47 9.88 15.20
C MET A 1 -6.12 9.98 13.84
N PHE A 2 -6.22 11.19 13.27
CA PHE A 2 -6.86 11.42 11.97
C PHE A 2 -5.98 10.82 10.87
N LYS A 3 -6.57 10.07 9.93
CA LYS A 3 -5.87 9.42 8.82
C LYS A 3 -6.56 9.83 7.52
N TYR A 4 -5.79 10.23 6.51
CA TYR A 4 -6.32 10.67 5.23
C TYR A 4 -6.04 9.63 4.14
N ARG A 5 -7.05 9.28 3.33
CA ARG A 5 -6.92 8.21 2.33
C ARG A 5 -6.10 8.67 1.13
N VAL A 6 -5.12 7.86 0.72
CA VAL A 6 -4.39 8.07 -0.55
C VAL A 6 -5.37 7.99 -1.72
N GLY A 7 -5.19 8.86 -2.72
CA GLY A 7 -6.08 8.96 -3.88
C GLY A 7 -7.22 9.97 -3.74
N LEU A 8 -7.51 10.48 -2.53
CA LEU A 8 -8.48 11.58 -2.35
C LEU A 8 -7.85 12.95 -2.64
N PRO A 9 -8.63 13.96 -3.08
CA PRO A 9 -8.10 15.29 -3.38
C PRO A 9 -7.19 15.85 -2.26
N PHE A 10 -6.10 16.50 -2.65
CA PHE A 10 -5.12 17.13 -1.73
C PHE A 10 -4.36 16.20 -0.79
N TRP A 11 -4.47 14.87 -0.93
CA TRP A 11 -3.76 13.92 -0.06
C TRP A 11 -2.24 14.18 0.02
N ARG A 12 -1.62 14.57 -1.09
CA ARG A 12 -0.17 14.89 -1.17
C ARG A 12 0.21 16.08 -0.29
N SER A 13 -0.60 17.14 -0.33
CA SER A 13 -0.38 18.34 0.48
C SER A 13 -0.54 18.03 1.97
N LEU A 14 -1.56 17.24 2.32
CA LEU A 14 -1.79 16.80 3.71
C LEU A 14 -0.66 15.91 4.21
N ALA A 15 -0.13 15.02 3.37
CA ALA A 15 1.03 14.19 3.68
C ALA A 15 2.26 15.05 4.03
N ARG A 16 2.52 16.10 3.22
CA ARG A 16 3.61 17.06 3.45
C ARG A 16 3.44 17.89 4.73
N MET A 17 2.21 18.06 5.19
CA MET A 17 1.91 18.71 6.49
C MET A 17 2.07 17.75 7.68
N GLY A 18 2.50 16.51 7.45
CA GLY A 18 2.73 15.50 8.51
C GLY A 18 1.49 14.69 8.87
N ILE A 19 0.39 14.79 8.12
CA ILE A 19 -0.81 13.97 8.36
C ILE A 19 -0.53 12.53 7.93
N THR A 20 -0.89 11.58 8.80
CA THR A 20 -0.77 10.15 8.50
C THR A 20 -1.69 9.76 7.34
N LEU A 21 -1.12 9.15 6.31
CA LEU A 21 -1.86 8.62 5.18
C LEU A 21 -2.41 7.22 5.45
N SER A 22 -3.53 6.88 4.83
CA SER A 22 -4.11 5.54 4.82
C SER A 22 -4.06 4.98 3.40
N VAL A 23 -3.25 3.94 3.20
CA VAL A 23 -3.18 3.20 1.93
C VAL A 23 -4.08 1.98 2.05
N MET A 24 -4.99 1.83 1.10
CA MET A 24 -5.87 0.66 1.02
C MET A 24 -5.25 -0.35 0.07
N ILE A 25 -5.05 -1.57 0.53
CA ILE A 25 -4.49 -2.67 -0.26
C ILE A 25 -5.50 -3.80 -0.42
N GLU A 26 -5.41 -4.49 -1.54
CA GLU A 26 -6.17 -5.68 -1.88
C GLU A 26 -5.17 -6.84 -2.01
N VAL A 27 -5.47 -7.95 -1.36
CA VAL A 27 -4.67 -9.17 -1.42
C VAL A 27 -5.40 -10.17 -2.30
N LEU A 28 -4.70 -10.71 -3.28
CA LEU A 28 -5.15 -11.77 -4.17
C LEU A 28 -4.29 -12.99 -3.87
N HIS A 29 -4.90 -14.15 -3.61
CA HIS A 29 -4.18 -15.41 -3.49
C HIS A 29 -4.46 -16.25 -4.72
N ASP A 30 -3.43 -16.45 -5.54
CA ASP A 30 -3.48 -17.35 -6.69
C ASP A 30 -3.19 -18.77 -6.20
N ASN A 31 -4.21 -19.63 -6.24
CA ASN A 31 -4.06 -21.01 -5.76
C ASN A 31 -3.27 -21.90 -6.73
N GLU A 32 -3.22 -21.57 -8.02
CA GLU A 32 -2.51 -22.36 -9.03
C GLU A 32 -1.00 -22.12 -8.93
N ALA A 33 -0.60 -20.86 -8.79
CA ALA A 33 0.79 -20.46 -8.61
C ALA A 33 1.24 -20.52 -7.14
N ASN A 34 0.31 -20.65 -6.19
CA ASN A 34 0.56 -20.65 -4.75
C ASN A 34 1.33 -19.40 -4.29
N VAL A 35 0.87 -18.24 -4.75
CA VAL A 35 1.46 -16.92 -4.44
C VAL A 35 0.39 -15.93 -3.99
N PHE A 36 0.80 -14.99 -3.15
CA PHE A 36 0.00 -13.84 -2.77
C PHE A 36 0.44 -12.64 -3.59
N VAL A 37 -0.51 -11.95 -4.19
CA VAL A 37 -0.32 -10.71 -4.93
C VAL A 37 -1.04 -9.59 -4.20
N VAL A 38 -0.37 -8.47 -4.01
CA VAL A 38 -0.93 -7.27 -3.38
C VAL A 38 -0.95 -6.14 -4.36
N THR A 39 -2.11 -5.48 -4.43
CA THR A 39 -2.31 -4.30 -5.25
C THR A 39 -3.03 -3.21 -4.47
N SER A 40 -3.01 -1.98 -4.98
CA SER A 40 -3.83 -0.89 -4.45
C SER A 40 -4.56 -0.16 -5.56
N PRO A 41 -5.89 0.02 -5.45
CA PRO A 41 -6.62 0.85 -6.39
C PRO A 41 -6.34 2.35 -6.24
N ASN A 42 -5.64 2.78 -5.19
CA ASN A 42 -5.40 4.21 -4.90
C ASN A 42 -3.93 4.60 -4.88
N LEU A 43 -3.02 3.63 -4.81
CA LEU A 43 -1.57 3.84 -4.96
C LEU A 43 -1.13 3.13 -6.24
N HIS A 44 -1.07 3.90 -7.33
CA HIS A 44 -0.64 3.37 -8.62
C HIS A 44 0.79 2.85 -8.55
N GLY A 45 1.05 1.71 -9.18
CA GLY A 45 2.37 1.08 -9.19
C GLY A 45 2.62 0.13 -8.01
N LEU A 46 1.74 0.08 -7.01
CA LEU A 46 1.85 -0.92 -5.96
C LEU A 46 1.44 -2.30 -6.49
N ILE A 47 2.43 -3.13 -6.80
CA ILE A 47 2.28 -4.55 -7.09
C ILE A 47 3.40 -5.28 -6.35
N VAL A 48 3.03 -6.18 -5.43
CA VAL A 48 3.97 -6.98 -4.66
C VAL A 48 3.51 -8.43 -4.72
N GLU A 49 4.42 -9.34 -5.05
CA GLU A 49 4.13 -10.77 -5.11
C GLU A 49 5.07 -11.54 -4.19
N ALA A 50 4.54 -12.46 -3.40
CA ALA A 50 5.36 -13.33 -2.57
C ALA A 50 4.67 -14.68 -2.31
N SER A 51 5.49 -15.73 -2.15
CA SER A 51 5.01 -17.08 -1.82
C SER A 51 4.69 -17.27 -0.33
N ASP A 52 5.03 -16.30 0.53
CA ASP A 52 4.82 -16.35 1.98
C ASP A 52 4.27 -15.02 2.49
N ILE A 53 3.26 -15.07 3.35
CA ILE A 53 2.57 -13.88 3.90
C ILE A 53 3.51 -12.98 4.70
N LYS A 54 4.48 -13.51 5.44
CA LYS A 54 5.44 -12.70 6.20
C LYS A 54 6.38 -11.94 5.28
N ALA A 55 6.89 -12.60 4.24
CA ALA A 55 7.71 -11.95 3.21
C ALA A 55 6.89 -10.86 2.51
N LEU A 56 5.65 -11.20 2.12
CA LEU A 56 4.70 -10.27 1.53
C LEU A 56 4.51 -9.01 2.39
N LEU A 57 4.24 -9.16 3.68
CA LEU A 57 4.03 -8.02 4.57
C LEU A 57 5.25 -7.10 4.63
N HIS A 58 6.46 -7.66 4.69
CA HIS A 58 7.68 -6.87 4.70
C HIS A 58 7.85 -6.08 3.39
N GLU A 59 7.65 -6.76 2.26
CA GLU A 59 7.79 -6.16 0.93
C GLU A 59 6.72 -5.09 0.68
N ILE A 60 5.46 -5.30 1.07
CA ILE A 60 4.40 -4.29 0.96
C ILE A 60 4.83 -3.00 1.66
N HIS A 61 5.38 -3.09 2.88
CA HIS A 61 5.81 -1.91 3.62
C HIS A 61 6.91 -1.16 2.87
N SER A 62 7.94 -1.87 2.41
CA SER A 62 9.04 -1.28 1.65
C SER A 62 8.58 -0.64 0.33
N SER A 63 7.74 -1.35 -0.44
CA SER A 63 7.24 -0.83 -1.72
C SER A 63 6.32 0.38 -1.54
N ILE A 64 5.46 0.40 -0.51
CA ILE A 64 4.63 1.58 -0.22
C ILE A 64 5.51 2.79 0.15
N ASP A 65 6.53 2.57 0.98
CA ASP A 65 7.43 3.65 1.41
C ASP A 65 8.23 4.20 0.21
N GLU A 66 8.72 3.34 -0.67
CA GLU A 66 9.44 3.72 -1.90
C GLU A 66 8.53 4.51 -2.85
N LEU A 67 7.36 3.99 -3.20
CA LEU A 67 6.41 4.67 -4.11
C LEU A 67 5.98 6.04 -3.58
N LEU A 68 5.71 6.14 -2.27
CA LEU A 68 5.35 7.42 -1.66
C LEU A 68 6.54 8.37 -1.57
N TYR A 69 7.76 7.86 -1.38
CA TYR A 69 8.97 8.66 -1.42
C TYR A 69 9.21 9.22 -2.82
N GLU A 70 9.04 8.42 -3.87
CA GLU A 70 9.16 8.88 -5.26
C GLU A 70 8.13 9.97 -5.58
N GLU A 71 6.89 9.83 -5.11
CA GLU A 71 5.81 10.77 -5.41
C GLU A 71 5.90 12.08 -4.58
N LEU A 72 6.42 12.02 -3.36
CA LEU A 72 6.43 13.16 -2.41
C LEU A 72 7.82 13.73 -2.14
N SER A 73 8.87 13.02 -2.55
CA SER A 73 10.30 13.31 -2.33
C SER A 73 10.72 13.39 -0.85
N HIS A 74 9.88 12.91 0.07
CA HIS A 74 10.12 12.93 1.52
C HIS A 74 9.40 11.76 2.19
N GLN A 75 9.89 11.35 3.36
CA GLN A 75 9.28 10.28 4.14
C GLN A 75 8.00 10.76 4.84
N VAL A 76 6.95 9.96 4.77
CA VAL A 76 5.63 10.27 5.34
C VAL A 76 5.15 9.14 6.24
N ASN A 77 4.28 9.47 7.19
CA ASN A 77 3.68 8.46 8.06
C ASN A 77 2.53 7.76 7.33
N VAL A 78 2.61 6.43 7.24
CA VAL A 78 1.63 5.64 6.50
C VAL A 78 0.99 4.59 7.39
N ASN A 79 -0.29 4.32 7.14
CA ASN A 79 -1.01 3.21 7.70
C ASN A 79 -1.63 2.38 6.58
N ILE A 80 -1.34 1.08 6.59
CA ILE A 80 -1.88 0.13 5.64
C ILE A 80 -3.24 -0.36 6.16
N LYS A 81 -4.23 -0.41 5.27
CA LYS A 81 -5.54 -1.02 5.50
C LYS A 81 -5.80 -2.08 4.44
N ILE A 82 -6.06 -3.30 4.88
CA ILE A 82 -6.45 -4.40 4.00
C ILE A 82 -7.95 -4.26 3.72
N ALA A 83 -8.33 -4.15 2.45
CA ALA A 83 -9.72 -4.08 2.00
C ALA A 83 -10.39 -5.45 2.01
N GLY A 84 -9.64 -6.49 1.65
CA GLY A 84 -10.11 -7.87 1.60
C GLY A 84 -9.04 -8.79 1.02
N VAL A 85 -9.31 -10.09 1.14
CA VAL A 85 -8.54 -11.16 0.49
C VAL A 85 -9.45 -11.82 -0.54
N ALA A 86 -9.04 -11.79 -1.79
CA ALA A 86 -9.68 -12.52 -2.88
C ALA A 86 -8.86 -13.78 -3.19
N TYR A 87 -9.54 -14.84 -3.60
CA TYR A 87 -8.91 -16.08 -4.06
C TYR A 87 -9.19 -16.18 -5.56
N VAL A 88 -8.12 -16.35 -6.33
CA VAL A 88 -8.13 -16.50 -7.79
C VAL A 88 -7.64 -17.88 -8.17
#